data_AF-A0A1N7P0S9-F1
#
_entry.id   AF-A0A1N7P0S9-F1
#
_cell.length_a   1.000
_cell.length_b   1.000
_cell.length_c   1.000
_cell.angle_alpha   90.00
_cell.angle_beta   90.00
_cell.angle_gamma   90.00
#
_symmetry.space_group_name_H-M   'P 1'
#
loop_
_entity.id
_entity.type
_entity.pdbx_description
1 polymer ?
#
loop_
_entity_poly.entity_id
_entity_poly.type
_entity_poly.pdbx_seq_one_letter_code
_entity_poly.pdbx_strand_id
1 'polypeptide(L)'
;MMKSTVYSIFAASILLLSSCASSKFKTNGTDPSTITELSILEPVSYIHGINKGNQSELSDSLSFYSQVLWTDVIKQNQYRLPKISKLNIDDVHESSIIAQQTVEFLDMLAVSKNIQNVPVPPMVIAALDAEQSRYGLLSVHSGFTRRKGNYTGQILKSIGIGVLTMGMYYPVPSKSNSTLFIAIVDNQTSQPVFFKTSTLMDKEPLDPKVLNKQLDKLFKGYFW
;
A
#
# COMPACT_ATOMS: atom_id res chain seq x y z
N MET A 1 -12.26 -12.74 53.14
CA MET A 1 -12.55 -13.33 51.82
C MET A 1 -12.92 -12.30 50.74
N MET A 2 -12.38 -11.06 50.77
CA MET A 2 -12.83 -9.99 49.85
C MET A 2 -11.71 -9.37 49.00
N LYS A 3 -10.46 -9.83 49.18
CA LYS A 3 -9.29 -9.26 48.50
C LYS A 3 -8.90 -9.99 47.21
N SER A 4 -9.25 -11.27 47.02
CA SER A 4 -8.88 -11.99 45.79
C SER A 4 -9.82 -11.71 44.62
N THR A 5 -11.08 -11.35 44.87
CA THR A 5 -12.06 -11.06 43.81
C THR A 5 -11.76 -9.78 43.05
N VAL A 6 -11.15 -8.78 43.70
CA VAL A 6 -10.82 -7.48 43.09
C VAL A 6 -9.65 -7.60 42.10
N TYR A 7 -8.67 -8.48 42.37
CA TYR A 7 -7.55 -8.72 41.45
C TYR A 7 -7.97 -9.47 40.18
N SER A 8 -8.97 -10.37 40.26
CA SER A 8 -9.48 -11.08 39.08
C SER A 8 -10.25 -10.17 38.10
N ILE A 9 -10.91 -9.12 38.59
CA ILE A 9 -11.64 -8.16 37.75
C ILE A 9 -10.67 -7.19 37.03
N PHE A 10 -9.55 -6.85 37.67
CA PHE A 10 -8.53 -5.98 37.05
C PHE A 10 -7.70 -6.70 35.98
N ALA A 11 -7.43 -8.00 36.15
CA ALA A 11 -6.71 -8.81 35.15
C ALA A 11 -7.55 -9.08 33.88
N ALA A 12 -8.88 -9.20 34.00
CA ALA A 12 -9.77 -9.40 32.86
C ALA A 12 -9.90 -8.15 31.96
N SER A 13 -9.75 -6.95 32.55
CA SER A 13 -9.87 -5.67 31.84
C SER A 13 -8.67 -5.37 30.92
N ILE A 14 -7.49 -5.94 31.21
CA ILE A 14 -6.25 -5.68 30.45
C ILE A 14 -6.15 -6.56 29.17
N LEU A 15 -6.86 -7.70 29.12
CA LEU A 15 -6.86 -8.60 27.97
C LEU A 15 -7.77 -8.15 26.81
N LEU A 16 -8.62 -7.14 27.01
CA LEU A 16 -9.54 -6.64 25.98
C LEU A 16 -8.94 -5.53 25.09
N LEU A 17 -7.73 -5.06 25.37
CA LEU A 17 -7.12 -3.93 24.63
C LEU A 17 -6.12 -4.34 23.54
N SER A 18 -5.87 -5.63 23.35
CA SER A 18 -5.03 -6.15 22.25
C SER A 18 -5.83 -6.45 20.98
N SER A 19 -6.77 -5.57 20.59
CA SER A 19 -7.29 -5.57 19.22
C SER A 19 -6.29 -4.86 18.32
N CYS A 20 -5.32 -5.62 17.81
CA CYS A 20 -4.52 -5.18 16.68
C CYS A 20 -5.48 -5.12 15.49
N ALA A 21 -6.07 -3.93 15.24
CA ALA A 21 -7.00 -3.70 14.14
C ALA A 21 -6.26 -3.90 12.81
N SER A 22 -6.20 -5.14 12.33
CA SER A 22 -5.87 -5.45 10.95
C SER A 22 -6.89 -4.72 10.08
N SER A 23 -6.45 -3.76 9.25
CA SER A 23 -7.34 -3.12 8.29
C SER A 23 -7.98 -4.20 7.43
N LYS A 24 -9.28 -4.43 7.62
CA LYS A 24 -10.03 -5.38 6.80
C LYS A 24 -10.02 -4.85 5.37
N PHE A 25 -9.80 -5.73 4.40
CA PHE A 25 -9.97 -5.37 3.00
C PHE A 25 -11.43 -5.04 2.71
N LYS A 26 -11.66 -4.24 1.68
CA LYS A 26 -13.00 -3.96 1.16
C LYS A 26 -13.23 -4.88 -0.04
N THR A 27 -14.41 -5.47 -0.16
CA THR A 27 -14.78 -6.35 -1.28
C THR A 27 -16.24 -6.16 -1.65
N ASN A 28 -16.58 -6.45 -2.90
CA ASN A 28 -17.96 -6.56 -3.35
C ASN A 28 -18.57 -7.98 -3.13
N GLY A 29 -17.79 -8.93 -2.59
CA GLY A 29 -18.22 -10.29 -2.35
C GLY A 29 -17.87 -11.29 -3.47
N THR A 30 -17.17 -10.85 -4.52
CA THR A 30 -16.68 -11.77 -5.57
C THR A 30 -15.72 -12.78 -4.95
N ASP A 31 -16.00 -14.06 -5.22
CA ASP A 31 -15.17 -15.17 -4.79
C ASP A 31 -13.80 -15.11 -5.49
N PRO A 32 -12.68 -15.06 -4.74
CA PRO A 32 -11.33 -14.99 -5.30
C PRO A 32 -11.01 -16.15 -6.25
N SER A 33 -11.64 -17.33 -6.09
CA SER A 33 -11.44 -18.49 -6.97
C SER A 33 -11.97 -18.29 -8.39
N THR A 34 -12.88 -17.32 -8.59
CA THR A 34 -13.41 -16.97 -9.91
C THR A 34 -12.48 -16.08 -10.72
N ILE A 35 -11.47 -15.48 -10.06
CA ILE A 35 -10.45 -14.65 -10.68
C ILE A 35 -9.29 -15.56 -11.10
N THR A 36 -9.35 -16.07 -12.32
CA THR A 36 -8.33 -17.01 -12.85
C THR A 36 -7.16 -16.31 -13.54
N GLU A 37 -7.38 -15.09 -14.01
CA GLU A 37 -6.39 -14.22 -14.65
C GLU A 37 -6.53 -12.78 -14.13
N LEU A 38 -5.39 -12.11 -13.98
CA LEU A 38 -5.28 -10.70 -13.59
C LEU A 38 -4.36 -9.99 -14.57
N SER A 39 -4.90 -8.99 -15.25
CA SER A 39 -4.10 -8.10 -16.09
C SER A 39 -3.62 -6.91 -15.27
N ILE A 40 -2.30 -6.79 -15.18
CA ILE A 40 -1.65 -5.74 -14.40
C ILE A 40 -1.53 -4.50 -15.28
N LEU A 41 -2.12 -3.40 -14.79
CA LEU A 41 -1.83 -2.08 -15.30
C LEU A 41 -0.48 -1.62 -14.76
N GLU A 42 0.21 -0.78 -15.53
CA GLU A 42 1.49 -0.21 -15.13
C GLU A 42 1.39 0.43 -13.73
N PRO A 43 2.13 -0.05 -12.72
CA PRO A 43 2.00 0.48 -11.37
C PRO A 43 2.43 1.94 -11.29
N VAL A 44 1.63 2.76 -10.61
CA VAL A 44 2.00 4.15 -10.36
C VAL A 44 2.85 4.25 -9.10
N SER A 45 3.91 5.05 -9.11
CA SER A 45 4.80 5.20 -7.95
C SER A 45 5.14 6.65 -7.66
N TYR A 46 5.08 7.04 -6.38
CA TYR A 46 5.47 8.35 -5.85
C TYR A 46 6.44 8.17 -4.68
N ILE A 47 7.73 8.06 -4.99
CA ILE A 47 8.78 7.90 -3.98
C ILE A 47 9.52 9.20 -3.80
N HIS A 48 9.45 9.73 -2.58
CA HIS A 48 10.20 10.91 -2.19
C HIS A 48 11.59 10.56 -1.65
N GLY A 49 12.58 11.36 -2.03
CA GLY A 49 13.88 11.40 -1.38
C GLY A 49 13.89 12.49 -0.31
N ILE A 50 14.21 12.13 0.94
CA ILE A 50 14.43 13.12 1.98
C ILE A 50 15.91 13.51 2.03
N ASN A 51 16.17 14.75 1.63
CA ASN A 51 17.49 15.37 1.55
C ASN A 51 17.94 15.99 2.88
N LYS A 52 19.17 16.50 2.91
CA LYS A 52 19.72 17.25 4.06
C LYS A 52 18.80 18.44 4.36
N GLY A 53 18.55 18.72 5.63
CA GLY A 53 17.58 19.74 6.05
C GLY A 53 16.13 19.26 6.10
N ASN A 54 15.88 17.95 5.95
CA ASN A 54 14.54 17.34 6.01
C ASN A 54 13.59 17.84 4.92
N GLN A 55 14.15 18.25 3.78
CA GLN A 55 13.39 18.58 2.57
C GLN A 55 13.02 17.29 1.84
N SER A 56 11.73 17.11 1.60
CA SER A 56 11.17 15.95 0.88
C SER A 56 10.86 16.37 -0.55
N GLU A 57 11.47 15.70 -1.51
CA GLU A 57 11.28 15.96 -2.94
C GLU A 57 10.87 14.68 -3.63
N LEU A 58 9.88 14.75 -4.53
CA LEU A 58 9.52 13.61 -5.38
C LEU A 58 10.73 13.29 -6.28
N SER A 59 11.04 12.00 -6.43
CA SER A 59 12.15 11.55 -7.26
C SER A 59 11.69 10.60 -8.34
N ASP A 60 11.69 11.05 -9.58
CA ASP A 60 11.28 10.24 -10.73
C ASP A 60 12.10 8.96 -10.86
N SER A 61 13.42 9.03 -10.59
CA SER A 61 14.29 7.86 -10.61
C SER A 61 13.92 6.83 -9.53
N LEU A 62 13.59 7.28 -8.31
CA LEU A 62 13.18 6.36 -7.25
C LEU A 62 11.77 5.81 -7.49
N SER A 63 10.86 6.62 -8.02
CA SER A 63 9.52 6.21 -8.42
C SER A 63 9.55 5.16 -9.52
N PHE A 64 10.31 5.38 -10.58
CA PHE A 64 10.50 4.41 -11.65
C PHE A 64 11.10 3.09 -11.14
N TYR A 65 12.16 3.17 -10.32
CA TYR A 65 12.77 1.98 -9.74
C TYR A 65 11.77 1.21 -8.84
N SER A 66 10.96 1.93 -8.05
CA SER A 66 9.89 1.34 -7.24
C SER A 66 8.87 0.59 -8.08
N GLN A 67 8.43 1.17 -9.20
CA GLN A 67 7.48 0.56 -10.11
C GLN A 67 8.01 -0.75 -10.71
N VAL A 68 9.27 -0.74 -11.18
CA VAL A 68 9.94 -1.94 -11.70
C VAL A 68 10.02 -3.00 -10.59
N LEU A 69 10.46 -2.60 -9.41
CA LEU A 69 10.64 -3.51 -8.27
C LEU A 69 9.31 -4.13 -7.81
N TRP A 70 8.23 -3.35 -7.77
CA TRP A 70 6.91 -3.84 -7.42
C TRP A 70 6.36 -4.82 -8.46
N THR A 71 6.56 -4.51 -9.75
CA THR A 71 6.22 -5.43 -10.85
C THR A 71 6.97 -6.76 -10.70
N ASP A 72 8.26 -6.72 -10.38
CA ASP A 72 9.07 -7.92 -10.16
C ASP A 72 8.59 -8.72 -8.94
N VAL A 73 8.23 -8.06 -7.85
CA VAL A 73 7.66 -8.72 -6.66
C VAL A 73 6.36 -9.46 -6.99
N ILE A 74 5.47 -8.85 -7.79
CA ILE A 74 4.24 -9.53 -8.23
C ILE A 74 4.59 -10.75 -9.09
N LYS A 75 5.46 -10.59 -10.08
CA LYS A 75 5.89 -11.69 -10.98
C LYS A 75 6.53 -12.86 -10.22
N GLN A 76 7.39 -12.57 -9.24
CA GLN A 76 8.03 -13.59 -8.41
C GLN A 76 7.02 -14.39 -7.58
N ASN A 77 5.85 -13.83 -7.28
CA ASN A 77 4.78 -14.45 -6.53
C ASN A 77 3.63 -14.99 -7.40
N GLN A 78 3.83 -15.13 -8.71
CA GLN A 78 2.81 -15.63 -9.64
C GLN A 78 2.24 -17.01 -9.27
N TYR A 79 2.99 -17.83 -8.52
CA TYR A 79 2.53 -19.15 -8.07
C TYR A 79 1.44 -19.10 -6.98
N ARG A 80 1.20 -17.91 -6.38
CA ARG A 80 0.18 -17.65 -5.35
C ARG A 80 -0.92 -16.71 -5.83
N LEU A 81 -0.80 -16.22 -7.06
CA LEU A 81 -1.73 -15.27 -7.66
C LEU A 81 -2.43 -15.96 -8.83
N PRO A 82 -3.60 -15.43 -9.24
CA PRO A 82 -4.14 -15.73 -10.57
C PRO A 82 -3.07 -15.53 -11.65
N LYS A 83 -3.28 -16.16 -12.81
CA LYS A 83 -2.37 -16.00 -13.95
C LYS A 83 -2.18 -14.50 -14.23
N ILE A 84 -0.93 -14.05 -14.27
CA ILE A 84 -0.60 -12.64 -14.44
C ILE A 84 -0.31 -12.35 -15.91
N SER A 85 -0.97 -11.35 -16.47
CA SER A 85 -0.63 -10.72 -17.75
C SER A 85 -0.30 -9.23 -17.53
N LYS A 86 0.52 -8.65 -18.40
CA LYS A 86 0.79 -7.20 -18.41
C LYS A 86 0.01 -6.58 -19.56
N LEU A 87 -0.74 -5.52 -19.30
CA LEU A 87 -1.37 -4.74 -20.37
C LEU A 87 -0.30 -3.91 -21.08
N ASN A 88 -0.34 -3.89 -22.41
CA ASN A 88 0.56 -3.06 -23.19
C ASN A 88 -0.18 -1.79 -23.64
N ILE A 89 0.26 -0.64 -23.12
CA ILE A 89 -0.28 0.68 -23.50
C ILE A 89 0.87 1.43 -24.17
N ASP A 90 0.87 1.45 -25.49
CA ASP A 90 1.98 2.02 -26.28
C ASP A 90 1.94 3.55 -26.33
N ASP A 91 0.74 4.15 -26.24
CA ASP A 91 0.57 5.60 -26.26
C ASP A 91 0.88 6.22 -24.89
N VAL A 92 1.87 7.12 -24.88
CA VAL A 92 2.35 7.79 -23.66
C VAL A 92 1.27 8.70 -23.05
N HIS A 93 0.44 9.33 -23.87
CA HIS A 93 -0.63 10.19 -23.40
C HIS A 93 -1.73 9.37 -22.74
N GLU A 94 -2.18 8.27 -23.37
CA GLU A 94 -3.12 7.33 -22.79
C GLU A 94 -2.61 6.74 -21.48
N SER A 95 -1.36 6.28 -21.45
CA SER A 95 -0.71 5.76 -20.24
C SER A 95 -0.73 6.79 -19.10
N SER A 96 -0.43 8.06 -19.39
CA SER A 96 -0.45 9.13 -18.39
C SER A 96 -1.85 9.40 -17.82
N ILE A 97 -2.89 9.36 -18.67
CA ILE A 97 -4.29 9.54 -18.23
C ILE A 97 -4.72 8.36 -17.37
N ILE A 98 -4.40 7.14 -17.79
CA ILE A 98 -4.70 5.91 -17.05
C ILE A 98 -4.02 5.93 -15.67
N ALA A 99 -2.76 6.35 -15.60
CA ALA A 99 -2.03 6.50 -14.34
C ALA A 99 -2.72 7.51 -13.41
N GLN A 100 -3.09 8.69 -13.92
CA GLN A 100 -3.80 9.70 -13.14
C GLN A 100 -5.16 9.18 -12.63
N GLN A 101 -5.98 8.60 -13.51
CA GLN A 101 -7.28 8.06 -13.14
C GLN A 101 -7.16 6.91 -12.13
N THR A 102 -6.10 6.10 -12.23
CA THR A 102 -5.80 5.04 -11.26
C THR A 102 -5.56 5.62 -9.86
N VAL A 103 -4.79 6.70 -9.75
CA VAL A 103 -4.52 7.36 -8.47
C VAL A 103 -5.80 7.93 -7.87
N GLU A 104 -6.53 8.73 -8.64
CA GLU A 104 -7.80 9.33 -8.20
C GLU A 104 -8.80 8.26 -7.75
N PHE A 105 -8.89 7.17 -8.50
CA PHE A 105 -9.75 6.03 -8.17
C PHE A 105 -9.35 5.34 -6.87
N LEU A 106 -8.06 5.02 -6.68
CA LEU A 106 -7.61 4.37 -5.45
C LEU A 106 -7.78 5.27 -4.22
N ASP A 107 -7.64 6.59 -4.37
CA ASP A 107 -7.91 7.57 -3.31
C ASP A 107 -9.40 7.59 -2.94
N MET A 108 -10.30 7.59 -3.94
CA MET A 108 -11.74 7.47 -3.70
C MET A 108 -12.09 6.16 -2.98
N LEU A 109 -11.48 5.03 -3.37
CA LEU A 109 -11.66 3.75 -2.69
C LEU A 109 -11.12 3.76 -1.27
N ALA A 110 -10.02 4.48 -1.00
CA ALA A 110 -9.43 4.59 0.33
C ALA A 110 -10.40 5.23 1.33
N VAL A 111 -11.06 6.32 0.92
CA VAL A 111 -11.99 7.08 1.78
C VAL A 111 -13.43 6.54 1.76
N SER A 112 -13.83 5.79 0.72
CA SER A 112 -15.18 5.24 0.63
C SER A 112 -15.45 4.15 1.66
N LYS A 113 -16.65 4.14 2.25
CA LYS A 113 -17.11 3.04 3.12
C LYS A 113 -17.50 1.79 2.33
N ASN A 114 -18.01 1.97 1.12
CA ASN A 114 -18.44 0.90 0.22
C ASN A 114 -17.82 1.11 -1.17
N ILE A 115 -16.94 0.20 -1.57
CA ILE A 115 -16.24 0.29 -2.85
C ILE A 115 -17.17 0.18 -4.05
N GLN A 116 -18.31 -0.51 -3.92
CA GLN A 116 -19.29 -0.69 -5.01
C GLN A 116 -19.96 0.62 -5.46
N ASN A 117 -19.81 1.70 -4.68
CA ASN A 117 -20.32 3.02 -5.04
C ASN A 117 -19.29 3.85 -5.83
N VAL A 118 -18.09 3.32 -6.04
CA VAL A 118 -17.00 4.01 -6.76
C VAL A 118 -16.85 3.32 -8.12
N PRO A 119 -17.31 3.95 -9.22
CA PRO A 119 -17.21 3.35 -10.54
C PRO A 119 -15.74 3.25 -10.99
N VAL A 120 -15.43 2.19 -11.74
CA VAL A 120 -14.10 2.03 -12.34
C VAL A 120 -13.91 3.10 -13.44
N PRO A 121 -12.75 3.77 -13.53
CA PRO A 121 -12.54 4.81 -14.52
C PRO A 121 -12.68 4.30 -15.97
N PRO A 122 -13.32 5.06 -16.88
CA PRO A 122 -13.55 4.61 -18.25
C PRO A 122 -12.28 4.26 -19.03
N MET A 123 -11.14 4.94 -18.80
CA MET A 123 -9.89 4.60 -19.50
C MET A 123 -9.28 3.30 -18.98
N VAL A 124 -9.50 2.96 -17.70
CA VAL A 124 -9.08 1.65 -17.16
C VAL A 124 -9.93 0.54 -17.78
N ILE A 125 -11.23 0.76 -17.93
CA ILE A 125 -12.14 -0.17 -18.63
C ILE A 125 -11.72 -0.34 -20.09
N ALA A 126 -11.51 0.76 -20.82
CA ALA A 126 -11.06 0.71 -22.21
C ALA A 126 -9.73 -0.04 -22.38
N ALA A 127 -8.77 0.16 -21.47
CA ALA A 127 -7.50 -0.56 -21.48
C ALA A 127 -7.67 -2.08 -21.23
N LEU A 128 -8.61 -2.48 -20.38
CA LEU A 128 -8.94 -3.88 -20.14
C LEU A 128 -9.70 -4.51 -21.31
N ASP A 129 -10.60 -3.76 -21.95
CA ASP A 129 -11.33 -4.19 -23.14
C ASP A 129 -10.41 -4.47 -24.33
N ALA A 130 -9.40 -3.60 -24.54
CA ALA A 130 -8.44 -3.73 -25.64
C ALA A 130 -7.67 -5.07 -25.61
N GLU A 131 -7.43 -5.60 -24.41
CA GLU A 131 -6.70 -6.85 -24.18
C GLU A 131 -7.65 -8.02 -23.83
N GLN A 132 -8.97 -7.82 -23.94
CA GLN A 132 -10.02 -8.80 -23.63
C GLN A 132 -9.93 -9.34 -22.19
N SER A 133 -9.45 -8.50 -21.28
CA SER A 133 -9.21 -8.85 -19.89
C SER A 133 -10.42 -8.58 -19.02
N ARG A 134 -10.88 -9.60 -18.29
CA ARG A 134 -11.98 -9.41 -17.34
C ARG A 134 -11.53 -8.70 -16.06
N TYR A 135 -10.41 -9.10 -15.47
CA TYR A 135 -9.98 -8.54 -14.19
C TYR A 135 -8.68 -7.75 -14.34
N GLY A 136 -8.67 -6.54 -13.81
CA GLY A 136 -7.51 -5.66 -13.76
C GLY A 136 -6.95 -5.54 -12.35
N LEU A 137 -5.62 -5.60 -12.20
CA LEU A 137 -4.92 -5.22 -10.96
C LEU A 137 -4.36 -3.80 -11.10
N LEU A 138 -4.88 -2.91 -10.26
CA LEU A 138 -4.42 -1.53 -10.11
C LEU A 138 -3.54 -1.42 -8.88
N SER A 139 -2.44 -0.66 -8.98
CA SER A 139 -1.60 -0.39 -7.81
C SER A 139 -0.95 0.99 -7.83
N VAL A 140 -0.91 1.60 -6.66
CA VAL A 140 -0.18 2.85 -6.38
C VAL A 140 0.75 2.59 -5.21
N HIS A 141 2.03 2.91 -5.39
CA HIS A 141 3.03 2.86 -4.32
C HIS A 141 3.48 4.28 -3.96
N SER A 142 3.25 4.69 -2.72
CA SER A 142 3.74 5.95 -2.19
C SER A 142 4.65 5.72 -1.00
N GLY A 143 5.70 6.52 -0.88
CA GLY A 143 6.64 6.38 0.22
C GLY A 143 7.75 7.40 0.20
N PHE A 144 8.65 7.28 1.16
CA PHE A 144 9.88 8.06 1.17
C PHE A 144 11.04 7.27 1.74
N THR A 145 12.24 7.61 1.27
CA THR A 145 13.51 7.09 1.79
C THR A 145 14.43 8.22 2.22
N ARG A 146 15.31 7.96 3.20
CA ARG A 146 16.31 8.91 3.71
C ARG A 146 17.71 8.41 3.39
N ARG A 147 18.57 9.26 2.82
CA ARG A 147 20.00 8.91 2.60
C ARG A 147 20.71 8.60 3.92
N LYS A 148 21.41 7.46 3.98
CA LYS A 148 22.28 7.02 5.10
C LYS A 148 23.37 8.08 5.32
N GLY A 149 23.29 8.79 6.45
CA GLY A 149 24.18 9.91 6.81
C GLY A 149 23.43 11.06 7.49
N ASN A 150 22.17 11.30 7.07
CA ASN A 150 21.31 12.34 7.66
C ASN A 150 20.59 11.82 8.93
N TYR A 151 20.24 10.53 8.96
CA TYR A 151 19.46 9.94 10.05
C TYR A 151 20.24 9.78 11.36
N THR A 152 21.50 9.33 11.32
CA THR A 152 22.33 9.18 12.53
C THR A 152 22.57 10.54 13.21
N GLY A 153 22.81 11.60 12.42
CA GLY A 153 22.94 12.96 12.95
C GLY A 153 21.64 13.52 13.52
N GLN A 154 20.48 13.18 12.94
CA GLN A 154 19.17 13.58 13.49
C GLN A 154 18.80 12.79 14.74
N ILE A 155 19.09 11.49 14.82
CA ILE A 155 18.97 10.70 16.05
C ILE A 155 19.82 11.33 17.16
N LEU A 156 21.11 11.57 16.90
CA LEU A 156 22.02 12.14 17.90
C LEU A 156 21.55 13.52 18.38
N LYS A 157 21.00 14.34 17.47
CA LYS A 157 20.37 15.62 17.82
C LYS A 157 19.09 15.44 18.64
N SER A 158 18.21 14.50 18.28
CA SER A 158 16.97 14.23 19.02
C SER A 158 17.23 13.63 20.41
N ILE A 159 18.27 12.80 20.56
CA ILE A 159 18.72 12.29 21.87
C ILE A 159 19.36 13.43 22.67
N GLY A 160 20.22 14.24 22.07
CA GLY A 160 20.84 15.40 22.72
C GLY A 160 19.81 16.42 23.21
N ILE A 161 18.76 16.69 22.42
CA ILE A 161 17.62 17.54 22.81
C ILE A 161 16.79 16.84 23.89
N GLY A 162 16.45 15.56 23.76
CA GLY A 162 15.65 14.84 24.76
C GLY A 162 16.28 14.73 26.15
N VAL A 163 17.61 14.68 26.22
CA VAL A 163 18.38 14.76 27.48
C VAL A 163 18.41 16.19 28.02
N LEU A 164 18.55 17.21 27.16
CA LEU A 164 18.52 18.63 27.55
C LEU A 164 17.13 19.14 27.92
N THR A 165 16.05 18.54 27.40
CA THR A 165 14.66 18.93 27.66
C THR A 165 14.00 18.16 28.81
N MET A 166 14.79 17.49 29.67
CA MET A 166 14.31 16.75 30.84
C MET A 166 13.11 15.83 30.55
N GLY A 167 13.15 15.07 29.46
CA GLY A 167 12.12 14.05 29.18
C GLY A 167 10.85 14.54 28.49
N MET A 168 10.79 15.78 27.99
CA MET A 168 9.71 16.16 27.07
C MET A 168 9.82 15.39 25.75
N TYR A 169 8.75 14.67 25.39
CA TYR A 169 8.64 13.85 24.19
C TYR A 169 8.85 14.68 22.91
N TYR A 170 9.93 14.40 22.18
CA TYR A 170 10.18 14.97 20.86
C TYR A 170 9.92 13.90 19.79
N PRO A 171 9.09 14.15 18.77
CA PRO A 171 8.79 13.14 17.75
C PRO A 171 10.07 12.78 17.00
N VAL A 172 10.46 11.50 17.07
CA VAL A 172 11.57 10.98 16.28
C VAL A 172 11.12 10.94 14.82
N PRO A 173 11.80 11.61 13.89
CA PRO A 173 11.43 11.56 12.48
C PRO A 173 11.50 10.11 11.97
N SER A 174 10.43 9.64 11.31
CA SER A 174 10.42 8.31 10.71
C SER A 174 11.52 8.19 9.64
N LYS A 175 12.23 7.06 9.62
CA LYS A 175 13.35 6.81 8.69
C LYS A 175 12.89 6.75 7.24
N SER A 176 11.79 6.07 7.03
CA SER A 176 11.24 5.74 5.73
C SER A 176 9.79 5.30 5.90
N ASN A 177 9.02 5.41 4.83
CA ASN A 177 7.65 4.91 4.79
C ASN A 177 7.44 4.18 3.46
N SER A 178 6.72 3.07 3.54
CA SER A 178 6.18 2.38 2.38
C SER A 178 4.68 2.21 2.51
N THR A 179 3.91 2.71 1.55
CA THR A 179 2.45 2.55 1.49
C THR A 179 2.03 2.08 0.11
N LEU A 180 1.46 0.89 0.04
CA LEU A 180 0.88 0.33 -1.18
C LEU A 180 -0.64 0.34 -1.12
N PHE A 181 -1.26 0.82 -2.18
CA PHE A 181 -2.69 0.71 -2.45
C PHE A 181 -2.87 -0.26 -3.61
N ILE A 182 -3.82 -1.19 -3.49
CA ILE A 182 -4.20 -2.04 -4.61
C ILE A 182 -5.71 -2.11 -4.73
N ALA A 183 -6.18 -2.28 -5.97
CA ALA A 183 -7.55 -2.69 -6.26
C ALA A 183 -7.57 -3.76 -7.34
N ILE A 184 -8.54 -4.67 -7.25
CA ILE A 184 -8.94 -5.51 -8.37
C ILE A 184 -10.26 -4.97 -8.89
N VAL A 185 -10.37 -4.81 -10.20
CA VAL A 185 -11.57 -4.33 -10.89
C VAL A 185 -12.11 -5.41 -11.83
N ASP A 186 -13.44 -5.50 -11.97
CA ASP A 186 -14.11 -6.37 -12.96
C ASP A 186 -14.60 -5.50 -14.12
N ASN A 187 -14.05 -5.76 -15.30
CA ASN A 187 -14.35 -5.06 -16.54
C ASN A 187 -15.81 -5.32 -16.97
N GLN A 188 -16.34 -6.53 -16.75
CA GLN A 188 -17.70 -6.89 -17.18
C GLN A 188 -18.78 -6.14 -16.40
N THR A 189 -18.53 -5.85 -15.12
CA THR A 189 -19.47 -5.12 -14.26
C THR A 189 -19.10 -3.66 -14.07
N SER A 190 -17.89 -3.27 -14.52
CA SER A 190 -17.29 -1.95 -14.29
C SER A 190 -17.24 -1.56 -12.81
N GLN A 191 -16.97 -2.54 -11.94
CA GLN A 191 -16.97 -2.38 -10.48
C GLN A 191 -15.64 -2.82 -9.84
N PRO A 192 -15.20 -2.17 -8.76
CA PRO A 192 -14.13 -2.70 -7.92
C PRO A 192 -14.60 -3.95 -7.17
N VAL A 193 -13.78 -4.98 -7.26
CA VAL A 193 -13.98 -6.28 -6.63
C VAL A 193 -13.33 -6.33 -5.25
N PHE A 194 -12.14 -5.75 -5.16
CA PHE A 194 -11.28 -5.81 -3.99
C PHE A 194 -10.51 -4.51 -3.87
N PHE A 195 -10.31 -4.04 -2.64
CA PHE A 195 -9.42 -2.94 -2.33
C PHE A 195 -8.75 -3.14 -0.97
N LYS A 196 -7.45 -2.87 -0.91
CA LYS A 196 -6.72 -2.82 0.36
C LYS A 196 -5.49 -1.93 0.27
N THR A 197 -5.11 -1.41 1.42
CA THR A 197 -3.89 -0.64 1.63
C THR A 197 -2.99 -1.35 2.62
N SER A 198 -1.68 -1.20 2.45
CA SER A 198 -0.66 -1.70 3.37
C SER A 198 0.38 -0.62 3.61
N THR A 199 0.33 0.00 4.79
CA THR A 199 1.31 1.00 5.24
C THR A 199 2.29 0.38 6.23
N LEU A 200 3.58 0.57 5.98
CA LEU A 200 4.68 0.18 6.86
C LEU A 200 5.53 1.41 7.20
N MET A 201 5.42 1.87 8.44
CA MET A 201 6.29 2.92 8.97
C MET A 201 7.68 2.37 9.29
N ASP A 202 8.71 3.21 9.12
CA ASP A 202 10.12 2.87 9.31
C ASP A 202 10.58 1.65 8.51
N LYS A 203 10.06 1.52 7.29
CA LYS A 203 10.44 0.49 6.31
C LYS A 203 10.76 1.14 4.97
N GLU A 204 11.84 0.66 4.36
CA GLU A 204 12.31 1.18 3.08
C GLU A 204 11.36 0.76 1.95
N PRO A 205 10.78 1.73 1.19
CA PRO A 205 9.89 1.41 0.08
C PRO A 205 10.61 0.71 -1.09
N LEU A 206 11.94 0.83 -1.16
CA LEU A 206 12.75 0.26 -2.22
C LEU A 206 13.44 -1.06 -1.84
N ASP A 207 13.03 -1.68 -0.72
CA ASP A 207 13.52 -2.98 -0.29
C ASP A 207 12.55 -4.10 -0.75
N PRO A 208 12.99 -5.04 -1.61
CA PRO A 208 12.13 -6.13 -2.08
C PRO A 208 11.52 -6.97 -0.95
N LYS A 209 12.20 -7.10 0.20
CA LYS A 209 11.65 -7.84 1.36
C LYS A 209 10.48 -7.09 2.00
N VAL A 210 10.52 -5.76 2.01
CA VAL A 210 9.43 -4.91 2.49
C VAL A 210 8.22 -5.04 1.58
N LEU A 211 8.44 -5.00 0.26
CA LEU A 211 7.38 -5.15 -0.74
C LEU A 211 6.74 -6.54 -0.73
N ASN A 212 7.52 -7.62 -0.61
CA ASN A 212 6.98 -8.98 -0.43
C ASN A 212 6.11 -9.08 0.83
N LYS A 213 6.57 -8.50 1.95
CA LYS A 213 5.77 -8.44 3.18
C LYS A 213 4.48 -7.62 2.98
N GLN A 214 4.51 -6.56 2.18
CA GLN A 214 3.30 -5.81 1.85
C GLN A 214 2.37 -6.62 0.97
N LEU A 215 2.87 -7.33 -0.05
CA LEU A 215 2.08 -8.24 -0.88
C LEU A 215 1.35 -9.28 -0.01
N ASP A 216 2.06 -9.93 0.90
CA ASP A 216 1.50 -10.86 1.89
C ASP A 216 0.36 -10.22 2.69
N LYS A 217 0.58 -9.00 3.21
CA LYS A 217 -0.44 -8.27 3.95
C LYS A 217 -1.63 -7.84 3.07
N LEU A 218 -1.37 -7.47 1.83
CA LEU A 218 -2.37 -6.96 0.91
C LEU A 218 -3.39 -8.05 0.58
N PHE A 219 -2.94 -9.24 0.22
CA PHE A 219 -3.86 -10.31 -0.19
C PHE A 219 -4.26 -11.28 0.93
N LYS A 220 -3.70 -11.14 2.14
CA LYS A 220 -4.14 -11.93 3.31
C LYS A 220 -5.63 -11.76 3.59
N GLY A 221 -6.32 -12.89 3.67
CA GLY A 221 -7.77 -13.06 3.83
C GLY A 221 -8.56 -13.03 2.53
N TYR A 222 -7.91 -12.79 1.38
CA TYR A 222 -8.57 -12.79 0.07
C TYR A 222 -8.03 -13.91 -0.82
N PHE A 223 -6.77 -13.86 -1.25
CA PHE A 223 -6.17 -14.98 -2.01
C PHE A 223 -5.54 -16.05 -1.13
N TRP A 224 -5.18 -15.75 0.12
CA TRP A 224 -4.61 -16.69 1.08
C TRP A 224 -4.88 -16.29 2.54
#